data_AF-A0A9D8M9P6-F1
#
_entry.id   AF-A0A9D8M9P6-F1
#
_cell.length_a   1.000
_cell.length_b   1.000
_cell.length_c   1.000
_cell.angle_alpha   90.00
_cell.angle_beta   90.00
_cell.angle_gamma   90.00
#
_symmetry.space_group_name_H-M   'P 1'
#
loop_
_entity.id
_entity.type
_entity.pdbx_description
1 polymer ?
#
loop_
_entity_poly.entity_id
_entity_poly.type
_entity_poly.pdbx_seq_one_letter_code
_entity_poly.pdbx_strand_id
1 'polypeptide(L)'
;MKNKKSSYATFQNVIVFPGTVERLFSEALKYMKTNQFEKANRYFEEALQYTEGDEHLLSIYAYSLYESKSYEKAKEVCEKLLNLGPAMYFEIMELYLTVCMQLKEYKKVERIISSLFDEGAIPQEKMEQFKRLKELNANISERMEKQDDHPAAVKQYEPEMFELDAFLSLEPNEQVKKLNELALINIRPILPQLKRIVEHDRIHPFVKSLILILMNEQAVDMEIKIGKFDRIIVVNPSKIGLPTELPQYKMISNIVNDQLQQEPSILEMVEYLIAKHSIVTYPFEWLDFQPQDVAQCYIDFVHQMFGQQRGANQEIFHFIQELEMLSELQ
;
A
#
# COMPACT_ATOMS: atom_id res chain seq x y z
N MET A 1 -2.14 -30.38 -53.14
CA MET A 1 -2.58 -30.42 -51.73
C MET A 1 -1.34 -30.60 -50.85
N LYS A 2 -0.90 -29.56 -50.13
CA LYS A 2 0.22 -29.65 -49.19
C LYS A 2 -0.34 -29.77 -47.77
N ASN A 3 -0.09 -30.91 -47.13
CA ASN A 3 -0.44 -31.20 -45.75
C ASN A 3 0.23 -30.20 -44.80
N LYS A 4 -0.53 -29.25 -44.25
CA LYS A 4 -0.16 -28.53 -43.02
C LYS A 4 -0.46 -29.46 -41.84
N LYS A 5 0.55 -30.21 -41.38
CA LYS A 5 0.47 -30.90 -40.09
C LYS A 5 0.43 -29.82 -38.99
N SER A 6 -0.75 -29.56 -38.45
CA SER A 6 -0.91 -28.81 -37.18
C SER A 6 -0.28 -29.67 -36.09
N SER A 7 0.84 -29.21 -35.54
CA SER A 7 1.47 -29.82 -34.36
C SER A 7 0.62 -29.43 -33.15
N TYR A 8 -0.07 -30.39 -32.53
CA TYR A 8 -0.79 -30.15 -31.28
C TYR A 8 0.14 -30.47 -30.11
N ALA A 9 0.27 -29.53 -29.18
CA ALA A 9 0.94 -29.76 -27.91
C ALA A 9 -0.09 -30.24 -26.87
N THR A 10 0.26 -31.28 -26.12
CA THR A 10 -0.57 -31.81 -25.02
C THR A 10 0.09 -31.48 -23.70
N PHE A 11 -0.65 -30.84 -22.78
CA PHE A 11 -0.23 -30.64 -21.39
C PHE A 11 -1.28 -31.31 -20.47
N GLN A 12 -0.82 -32.19 -19.57
CA GLN A 12 -1.67 -32.91 -18.60
C GLN A 12 -2.97 -33.51 -19.19
N ASN A 13 -2.88 -34.24 -20.31
CA ASN A 13 -4.02 -34.88 -21.01
C ASN A 13 -5.07 -33.93 -21.60
N VAL A 14 -4.80 -32.62 -21.71
CA VAL A 14 -5.66 -31.66 -22.40
C VAL A 14 -5.04 -31.28 -23.75
N ILE A 15 -5.85 -31.32 -24.82
CA ILE A 15 -5.46 -30.85 -26.15
C ILE A 15 -5.49 -29.31 -26.11
N VAL A 16 -4.32 -28.69 -26.15
CA VAL A 16 -4.21 -27.23 -26.23
C VAL A 16 -4.51 -26.81 -27.67
N PHE A 17 -5.53 -25.96 -27.87
CA PHE A 17 -5.84 -25.45 -29.20
C PHE A 17 -4.69 -24.55 -29.71
N PRO A 18 -4.26 -24.68 -30.97
CA PRO A 18 -3.29 -23.77 -31.56
C PRO A 18 -3.77 -22.32 -31.43
N GLY A 19 -2.94 -21.42 -30.91
CA GLY A 19 -3.33 -20.02 -30.67
C GLY A 19 -3.77 -19.71 -29.23
N THR A 20 -3.80 -20.69 -28.32
CA THR A 20 -4.29 -20.49 -26.94
C THR A 20 -3.43 -19.50 -26.17
N VAL A 21 -2.10 -19.62 -26.24
CA VAL A 21 -1.15 -18.72 -25.55
C VAL A 21 -1.28 -17.30 -26.10
N GLU A 22 -1.35 -17.15 -27.43
CA GLU A 22 -1.48 -15.86 -28.12
C GLU A 22 -2.79 -15.15 -27.77
N ARG A 23 -3.89 -15.91 -27.64
CA ARG A 23 -5.18 -15.38 -27.19
C ARG A 23 -5.12 -14.92 -25.74
N LEU A 24 -4.60 -15.75 -24.83
CA LEU A 24 -4.48 -15.39 -23.41
C LEU A 24 -3.59 -14.15 -23.22
N PHE A 25 -2.46 -14.11 -23.92
CA PHE A 25 -1.58 -12.95 -23.95
C PHE A 25 -2.29 -11.68 -24.46
N SER A 26 -3.07 -11.80 -25.54
CA SER A 26 -3.85 -10.68 -26.08
C SER A 26 -4.92 -10.16 -25.11
N GLU A 27 -5.58 -11.06 -24.36
CA GLU A 27 -6.53 -10.66 -23.32
C GLU A 27 -5.84 -9.98 -22.14
N ALA A 28 -4.68 -10.49 -21.71
CA ALA A 28 -3.87 -9.85 -20.67
C ALA A 28 -3.54 -8.39 -21.05
N LEU A 29 -3.09 -8.16 -22.30
CA LEU A 29 -2.80 -6.82 -22.82
C LEU A 29 -4.02 -5.89 -22.85
N LYS A 30 -5.23 -6.39 -23.09
CA LYS A 30 -6.46 -5.58 -23.02
C LYS A 30 -6.71 -5.10 -21.60
N TYR A 31 -6.56 -5.96 -20.61
CA TYR A 31 -6.73 -5.59 -19.20
C TYR A 31 -5.68 -4.58 -18.75
N MET A 32 -4.43 -4.73 -19.18
CA MET A 32 -3.37 -3.74 -18.92
C MET A 32 -3.70 -2.36 -19.48
N LYS A 33 -4.28 -2.25 -20.69
CA LYS A 33 -4.71 -0.96 -21.26
C LYS A 33 -5.78 -0.23 -20.44
N THR A 34 -6.48 -0.96 -19.58
CA THR A 34 -7.50 -0.43 -18.67
C THR A 34 -7.03 -0.41 -17.21
N ASN A 35 -5.71 -0.54 -16.97
CA ASN A 35 -5.07 -0.58 -15.64
C ASN A 35 -5.60 -1.68 -14.71
N GLN A 36 -6.15 -2.77 -15.26
CA GLN A 36 -6.65 -3.91 -14.49
C GLN A 36 -5.57 -5.00 -14.38
N PHE A 37 -4.48 -4.68 -13.70
CA PHE A 37 -3.26 -5.50 -13.69
C PHE A 37 -3.43 -6.87 -13.01
N GLU A 38 -4.22 -6.98 -11.94
CA GLU A 38 -4.52 -8.25 -11.28
C GLU A 38 -5.30 -9.19 -12.20
N LYS A 39 -6.17 -8.65 -13.05
CA LYS A 39 -6.87 -9.44 -14.06
C LYS A 39 -5.92 -9.88 -15.16
N ALA A 40 -5.07 -8.97 -15.64
CA ALA A 40 -4.04 -9.30 -16.63
C ALA A 40 -3.10 -10.42 -16.13
N ASN A 41 -2.68 -10.36 -14.87
CA ASN A 41 -1.81 -11.37 -14.25
C ASN A 41 -2.42 -12.77 -14.25
N ARG A 42 -3.74 -12.90 -14.04
CA ARG A 42 -4.41 -14.21 -14.15
C ARG A 42 -4.31 -14.80 -15.55
N TYR A 43 -4.44 -13.97 -16.59
CA TYR A 43 -4.29 -14.43 -17.98
C TYR A 43 -2.84 -14.78 -18.32
N PHE A 44 -1.86 -14.03 -17.80
CA PHE A 44 -0.44 -14.39 -17.93
C PHE A 44 -0.11 -15.70 -17.22
N GLU A 45 -0.57 -15.87 -15.99
CA GLU A 45 -0.40 -17.11 -15.22
C GLU A 45 -1.04 -18.30 -15.93
N GLU A 46 -2.24 -18.15 -16.49
CA GLU A 46 -2.89 -19.18 -17.30
C GLU A 46 -2.08 -19.47 -18.58
N ALA A 47 -1.57 -18.46 -19.27
CA ALA A 47 -0.74 -18.66 -20.46
C ALA A 47 0.55 -19.44 -20.14
N LEU A 48 1.18 -19.13 -19.01
CA LEU A 48 2.41 -19.77 -18.53
C LEU A 48 2.21 -21.22 -18.04
N GLN A 49 0.98 -21.70 -17.91
CA GLN A 49 0.73 -23.14 -17.70
C GLN A 49 1.04 -23.96 -18.97
N TYR A 50 1.02 -23.32 -20.15
CA TYR A 50 1.16 -23.99 -21.44
C TYR A 50 2.50 -23.68 -22.14
N THR A 51 3.29 -22.74 -21.61
CA THR A 51 4.59 -22.35 -22.14
C THR A 51 5.48 -21.84 -21.02
N GLU A 52 6.80 -21.97 -21.17
CA GLU A 52 7.75 -21.37 -20.21
C GLU A 52 7.79 -19.83 -20.29
N GLY A 53 7.18 -19.25 -21.32
CA GLY A 53 7.19 -17.82 -21.61
C GLY A 53 8.47 -17.40 -22.32
N ASP A 54 8.33 -16.67 -23.43
CA ASP A 54 9.46 -16.01 -24.08
C ASP A 54 9.81 -14.68 -23.39
N GLU A 55 10.91 -14.07 -23.79
CA GLU A 55 11.38 -12.79 -23.24
C GLU A 55 10.27 -11.73 -23.28
N HIS A 56 9.53 -11.64 -24.38
CA HIS A 56 8.49 -10.63 -24.58
C HIS A 56 7.33 -10.82 -23.60
N LEU A 57 6.80 -12.05 -23.48
CA LEU A 57 5.72 -12.37 -22.55
C LEU A 57 6.15 -12.13 -21.11
N LEU A 58 7.32 -12.65 -20.73
CA LEU A 58 7.82 -12.54 -19.36
C LEU A 58 8.10 -11.08 -18.98
N SER A 59 8.62 -10.25 -19.89
CA SER A 59 8.88 -8.83 -19.63
C SER A 59 7.60 -8.06 -19.31
N ILE A 60 6.56 -8.28 -20.11
CA ILE A 60 5.26 -7.63 -19.92
C ILE A 60 4.56 -8.15 -18.66
N TYR A 61 4.70 -9.44 -18.38
CA TYR A 61 4.18 -10.05 -17.16
C TYR A 61 4.87 -9.50 -15.91
N ALA A 62 6.21 -9.39 -15.91
CA ALA A 62 6.96 -8.80 -14.80
C ALA A 62 6.52 -7.36 -14.51
N TYR A 63 6.30 -6.56 -15.55
CA TYR A 63 5.78 -5.20 -15.41
C TYR A 63 4.36 -5.19 -14.84
N SER A 64 3.48 -6.05 -15.35
CA SER A 64 2.11 -6.18 -14.85
C SER A 64 2.05 -6.64 -13.38
N LEU A 65 2.96 -7.53 -12.97
CA LEU A 65 3.12 -7.93 -11.57
C LEU A 65 3.57 -6.75 -10.69
N TYR A 66 4.53 -5.96 -11.15
CA TYR A 66 5.00 -4.77 -10.45
C TYR A 66 3.87 -3.74 -10.23
N GLU A 67 3.10 -3.43 -11.27
CA GLU A 67 1.98 -2.47 -11.19
C GLU A 67 0.87 -2.95 -10.22
N SER A 68 0.62 -4.26 -10.17
CA SER A 68 -0.29 -4.88 -9.18
C SER A 68 0.31 -5.10 -7.79
N LYS A 69 1.53 -4.58 -7.53
CA LYS A 69 2.28 -4.73 -6.27
C LYS A 69 2.58 -6.17 -5.85
N SER A 70 2.57 -7.12 -6.80
CA SER A 70 2.92 -8.52 -6.57
C SER A 70 4.45 -8.71 -6.63
N TYR A 71 5.16 -8.06 -5.72
CA TYR A 71 6.62 -7.85 -5.82
C TYR A 71 7.45 -9.13 -5.72
N GLU A 72 7.07 -10.09 -4.88
CA GLU A 72 7.76 -11.37 -4.73
C GLU A 72 7.74 -12.17 -6.04
N LYS A 73 6.57 -12.27 -6.69
CA LYS A 73 6.44 -12.90 -8.00
C LYS A 73 7.15 -12.10 -9.09
N ALA A 74 7.05 -10.77 -9.06
CA ALA A 74 7.74 -9.92 -10.03
C ALA A 74 9.26 -10.16 -9.99
N LYS A 75 9.80 -10.31 -8.78
CA LYS A 75 11.21 -10.63 -8.54
C LYS A 75 11.61 -11.95 -9.18
N GLU A 76 10.84 -13.02 -8.96
CA GLU A 76 11.10 -14.34 -9.55
C GLU A 76 11.11 -14.28 -11.08
N VAL A 77 10.15 -13.57 -11.68
CA VAL A 77 10.08 -13.40 -13.14
C VAL A 77 11.25 -12.58 -13.68
N CYS A 78 11.64 -11.51 -12.98
CA CYS A 78 12.82 -10.72 -13.32
C CYS A 78 14.12 -11.54 -13.24
N GLU A 79 14.31 -12.34 -12.19
CA GLU A 79 15.47 -13.24 -12.06
C GLU A 79 15.49 -14.27 -13.20
N LYS A 80 14.33 -14.83 -13.57
CA LYS A 80 14.21 -15.71 -14.74
C LYS A 80 14.61 -15.00 -16.03
N LEU A 81 14.11 -13.79 -16.27
CA LEU A 81 14.45 -12.99 -17.45
C LEU A 81 15.96 -12.71 -17.53
N LEU A 82 16.57 -12.23 -16.43
CA LEU A 82 17.99 -11.90 -16.39
C LEU A 82 18.89 -13.11 -16.69
N ASN A 83 18.50 -14.30 -16.23
CA ASN A 83 19.21 -15.55 -16.53
C ASN A 83 19.15 -15.94 -18.02
N LEU A 84 18.13 -15.48 -18.76
CA LEU A 84 18.02 -15.71 -20.21
C LEU A 84 18.90 -14.77 -21.03
N GLY A 85 19.44 -13.70 -20.42
CA GLY A 85 20.20 -12.67 -21.12
C GLY A 85 19.33 -11.88 -22.11
N PRO A 86 18.34 -11.11 -21.64
CA PRO A 86 17.36 -10.46 -22.49
C PRO A 86 18.02 -9.35 -23.32
N ALA A 87 17.46 -9.06 -24.49
CA ALA A 87 17.94 -8.00 -25.36
C ALA A 87 17.91 -6.63 -24.65
N MET A 88 16.87 -6.41 -23.83
CA MET A 88 16.69 -5.22 -23.00
C MET A 88 17.19 -5.45 -21.58
N TYR A 89 18.42 -5.96 -21.45
CA TYR A 89 19.03 -6.34 -20.17
C TYR A 89 18.91 -5.25 -19.10
N PHE A 90 19.23 -4.00 -19.45
CA PHE A 90 19.25 -2.92 -18.47
C PHE A 90 17.85 -2.47 -18.04
N GLU A 91 16.86 -2.56 -18.90
CA GLU A 91 15.47 -2.25 -18.58
C GLU A 91 14.91 -3.30 -17.60
N ILE A 92 15.21 -4.58 -17.83
CA ILE A 92 14.84 -5.64 -16.90
C ILE A 92 15.63 -5.52 -15.58
N MET A 93 16.91 -5.16 -15.64
CA MET A 93 17.72 -4.92 -14.45
C MET A 93 17.16 -3.75 -13.62
N GLU A 94 16.76 -2.65 -14.25
CA GLU A 94 16.14 -1.51 -13.56
C GLU A 94 14.82 -1.89 -12.88
N LEU A 95 13.96 -2.66 -13.57
CA LEU A 95 12.74 -3.19 -12.98
C LEU A 95 13.05 -4.10 -11.78
N TYR A 96 14.01 -5.00 -11.92
CA TYR A 96 14.44 -5.90 -10.86
C TYR A 96 14.99 -5.17 -9.63
N LEU A 97 15.86 -4.17 -9.83
CA LEU A 97 16.38 -3.34 -8.74
C LEU A 97 15.25 -2.57 -8.06
N THR A 98 14.28 -2.07 -8.83
CA THR A 98 13.10 -1.38 -8.31
C THR A 98 12.25 -2.32 -7.44
N VAL A 99 11.97 -3.54 -7.91
CA VAL A 99 11.25 -4.57 -7.15
C VAL A 99 12.01 -4.91 -5.86
N CYS A 100 13.33 -5.09 -5.92
CA CYS A 100 14.16 -5.35 -4.73
C CYS A 100 14.06 -4.22 -3.70
N MET A 101 14.01 -2.96 -4.14
CA MET A 101 13.81 -1.82 -3.24
C MET A 101 12.42 -1.80 -2.60
N GLN A 102 11.36 -2.18 -3.33
CA GLN A 102 10.01 -2.30 -2.75
C GLN A 102 9.95 -3.39 -1.67
N LEU A 103 10.73 -4.46 -1.85
CA LEU A 103 10.94 -5.52 -0.86
C LEU A 103 11.95 -5.16 0.24
N LYS A 104 12.43 -3.91 0.27
CA LYS A 104 13.43 -3.40 1.23
C LYS A 104 14.78 -4.12 1.20
N GLU A 105 15.14 -4.75 0.08
CA GLU A 105 16.41 -5.45 -0.11
C GLU A 105 17.56 -4.50 -0.52
N TYR A 106 17.71 -3.37 0.17
CA TYR A 106 18.62 -2.27 -0.22
C TYR A 106 20.09 -2.72 -0.30
N LYS A 107 20.54 -3.56 0.64
CA LYS A 107 21.91 -4.12 0.65
C LYS A 107 22.16 -5.02 -0.57
N LYS A 108 21.13 -5.75 -1.01
CA LYS A 108 21.21 -6.58 -2.23
C LYS A 108 21.35 -5.69 -3.46
N VAL A 109 20.54 -4.63 -3.55
CA VAL A 109 20.59 -3.63 -4.63
C VAL A 109 21.98 -2.97 -4.71
N GLU A 110 22.53 -2.54 -3.58
CA GLU A 110 23.87 -1.95 -3.52
C GLU A 110 24.96 -2.91 -4.03
N ARG A 111 24.90 -4.18 -3.61
CA ARG A 111 25.84 -5.22 -4.07
C ARG A 111 25.74 -5.46 -5.57
N ILE A 112 24.52 -5.62 -6.09
CA ILE A 112 24.29 -5.85 -7.52
C ILE A 112 24.87 -4.68 -8.33
N ILE A 113 24.57 -3.44 -7.96
CA ILE A 113 25.07 -2.27 -8.68
C ILE A 113 26.60 -2.19 -8.58
N SER A 114 27.19 -2.54 -7.44
CA SER A 114 28.64 -2.60 -7.27
C SER A 114 29.30 -3.61 -8.22
N SER A 115 28.75 -4.82 -8.31
CA SER A 115 29.24 -5.83 -9.26
C SER A 115 29.14 -5.36 -10.70
N LEU A 116 28.04 -4.69 -11.08
CA LEU A 116 27.88 -4.13 -12.43
C LEU A 116 28.92 -3.03 -12.75
N PHE A 117 29.33 -2.23 -11.77
CA PHE A 117 30.43 -1.27 -11.93
C PHE A 117 31.79 -1.96 -12.07
N ASP A 118 32.07 -2.98 -11.24
CA ASP A 118 33.34 -3.72 -11.25
C ASP A 118 33.55 -4.49 -12.56
N GLU A 119 32.47 -5.05 -13.11
CA GLU A 119 32.46 -5.74 -14.39
C GLU A 119 32.49 -4.78 -15.59
N GLY A 120 32.34 -3.47 -15.37
CA GLY A 120 32.23 -2.47 -16.44
C GLY A 120 31.01 -2.70 -17.34
N ALA A 121 29.95 -3.32 -16.81
CA ALA A 121 28.78 -3.73 -17.58
C ALA A 121 27.82 -2.56 -17.88
N ILE A 122 27.84 -1.51 -17.05
CA ILE A 122 26.87 -0.40 -17.11
C ILE A 122 27.15 0.51 -18.34
N PRO A 123 26.14 0.79 -19.18
CA PRO A 123 26.26 1.72 -20.31
C PRO A 123 26.64 3.12 -19.82
N GLN A 124 27.50 3.80 -20.58
CA GLN A 124 28.04 5.10 -20.19
C GLN A 124 26.95 6.14 -19.87
N GLU A 125 25.83 6.11 -20.60
CA GLU A 125 24.68 7.00 -20.39
C GLU A 125 23.91 6.75 -19.08
N LYS A 126 23.99 5.54 -18.51
CA LYS A 126 23.29 5.14 -17.27
C LYS A 126 24.19 5.20 -16.02
N MET A 127 25.48 5.47 -16.17
CA MET A 127 26.46 5.49 -15.09
C MET A 127 26.06 6.39 -13.91
N GLU A 128 25.64 7.63 -14.21
CA GLU A 128 25.24 8.59 -13.18
C GLU A 128 23.97 8.16 -12.43
N GLN A 129 23.01 7.54 -13.14
CA GLN A 129 21.79 7.01 -12.53
C GLN A 129 22.10 5.88 -11.56
N PHE A 130 22.88 4.89 -11.99
CA PHE A 130 23.26 3.74 -11.16
C PHE A 130 24.13 4.16 -9.98
N LYS A 131 24.99 5.17 -10.14
CA LYS A 131 25.78 5.73 -9.05
C LYS A 131 24.89 6.35 -7.97
N ARG A 132 23.93 7.20 -8.34
CA ARG A 132 22.96 7.77 -7.39
C ARG A 132 22.12 6.70 -6.70
N LEU A 133 21.70 5.68 -7.47
CA LEU A 133 20.91 4.58 -6.94
C LEU A 133 21.71 3.76 -5.92
N LYS A 134 22.99 3.48 -6.19
CA LYS A 134 23.90 2.84 -5.24
C LYS A 134 24.08 3.67 -3.98
N GLU A 135 24.38 4.97 -4.10
CA GLU A 135 24.55 5.87 -2.95
C GLU A 135 23.29 5.93 -2.09
N LEU A 136 22.11 6.02 -2.72
CA LEU A 136 20.82 6.01 -2.02
C LEU A 136 20.61 4.70 -1.24
N ASN A 137 20.86 3.56 -1.89
CA ASN A 137 20.69 2.24 -1.27
C ASN A 137 21.74 1.98 -0.18
N ALA A 138 22.98 2.41 -0.36
CA ALA A 138 24.03 2.35 0.66
C ALA A 138 23.66 3.21 1.88
N ASN A 139 23.15 4.44 1.67
CA ASN A 139 22.71 5.30 2.77
C ASN A 139 21.53 4.70 3.55
N ILE A 140 20.56 4.10 2.85
CA ILE A 140 19.43 3.41 3.49
C ILE A 140 19.92 2.16 4.23
N SER A 141 20.75 1.34 3.59
CA SER A 141 21.33 0.13 4.18
C SER A 141 22.20 0.46 5.37
N GLU A 142 23.07 1.48 5.31
CA GLU A 142 23.87 1.92 6.45
C GLU A 142 23.01 2.45 7.60
N ARG A 143 21.90 3.13 7.33
CA ARG A 143 20.95 3.54 8.38
C ARG A 143 20.24 2.32 9.00
N MET A 144 19.99 1.28 8.19
CA MET A 144 19.45 -0.01 8.64
C MET A 144 20.52 -0.88 9.34
N GLU A 145 21.79 -0.77 8.97
CA GLU A 145 22.92 -1.54 9.50
C GLU A 145 23.51 -0.92 10.78
N LYS A 146 23.52 0.42 10.87
CA LYS A 146 23.67 1.14 12.15
C LYS A 146 22.47 0.87 13.09
N GLN A 147 21.41 0.25 12.58
CA GLN A 147 20.31 -0.34 13.34
C GLN A 147 20.43 -1.86 13.57
N ASP A 148 21.39 -2.57 12.94
CA ASP A 148 21.52 -4.05 12.89
C ASP A 148 22.86 -4.61 13.43
N ASP A 149 23.85 -3.79 13.81
CA ASP A 149 25.13 -4.25 14.41
C ASP A 149 25.01 -4.70 15.89
N HIS A 150 23.82 -5.18 16.28
CA HIS A 150 23.58 -5.83 17.56
C HIS A 150 22.99 -7.23 17.33
N PRO A 151 23.76 -8.31 17.57
CA PRO A 151 23.25 -9.67 17.45
C PRO A 151 22.16 -9.88 18.50
N ALA A 152 20.91 -10.09 18.06
CA ALA A 152 19.78 -10.42 18.92
C ALA A 152 19.63 -9.53 20.18
N ALA A 153 19.91 -8.23 20.08
CA ALA A 153 19.40 -7.26 21.03
C ALA A 153 18.13 -6.66 20.44
N VAL A 154 17.01 -6.86 21.11
CA VAL A 154 15.81 -6.01 21.01
C VAL A 154 16.27 -4.58 20.73
N LYS A 155 15.83 -3.95 19.63
CA LYS A 155 15.86 -2.48 19.53
C LYS A 155 15.12 -1.98 20.75
N GLN A 156 15.86 -1.66 21.81
CA GLN A 156 15.33 -0.91 22.92
C GLN A 156 15.11 0.47 22.34
N TYR A 157 13.88 0.74 21.92
CA TYR A 157 13.34 2.06 22.22
C TYR A 157 13.56 2.27 23.72
N GLU A 158 13.92 3.47 24.12
CA GLU A 158 13.86 3.89 25.52
C GLU A 158 12.36 3.92 25.87
N PRO A 159 11.81 2.97 26.65
CA PRO A 159 10.39 2.99 27.00
C PRO A 159 10.00 4.32 27.65
N GLU A 160 10.98 5.00 28.25
CA GLU A 160 10.91 6.35 28.83
C GLU A 160 10.39 7.40 27.83
N MET A 161 10.67 7.26 26.53
CA MET A 161 10.21 8.23 25.51
C MET A 161 8.72 8.11 25.16
N PHE A 162 8.10 6.97 25.49
CA PHE A 162 6.65 6.75 25.35
C PHE A 162 5.94 6.83 26.71
N GLU A 163 6.64 7.28 27.75
CA GLU A 163 5.94 7.70 28.96
C GLU A 163 4.96 8.81 28.63
N LEU A 164 3.77 8.71 29.23
CA LEU A 164 2.62 9.53 28.88
C LEU A 164 2.94 11.03 28.92
N ASP A 165 3.66 11.48 29.95
CA ASP A 165 4.01 12.89 30.12
C ASP A 165 5.02 13.37 29.06
N ALA A 166 6.00 12.54 28.71
CA ALA A 166 6.96 12.85 27.64
C ALA A 166 6.25 12.93 26.29
N PHE A 167 5.34 11.99 25.99
CA PHE A 167 4.58 11.98 24.75
C PHE A 167 3.63 13.18 24.64
N LEU A 168 2.93 13.53 25.74
CA LEU A 168 2.05 14.69 25.80
C LEU A 168 2.78 16.03 25.70
N SER A 169 4.07 16.08 26.02
CA SER A 169 4.88 17.30 25.89
C SER A 169 5.27 17.64 24.45
N LEU A 170 5.08 16.69 23.52
CA LEU A 170 5.37 16.85 22.10
C LEU A 170 4.19 17.48 21.37
N GLU A 171 4.50 18.24 20.33
CA GLU A 171 3.49 18.74 19.39
C GLU A 171 2.81 17.57 18.63
N PRO A 172 1.54 17.69 18.22
CA PRO A 172 0.81 16.61 17.53
C PRO A 172 1.56 16.03 16.32
N ASN A 173 2.20 16.89 15.53
CA ASN A 173 3.01 16.44 14.37
C ASN A 173 4.25 15.63 14.77
N GLU A 174 4.87 15.93 15.91
CA GLU A 174 6.00 15.16 16.44
C GLU A 174 5.54 13.82 17.02
N GLN A 175 4.37 13.79 17.66
CA GLN A 175 3.71 12.56 18.09
C GLN A 175 3.47 11.62 16.89
N VAL A 176 2.93 12.13 15.78
CA VAL A 176 2.73 11.34 14.56
C VAL A 176 4.04 10.84 13.97
N LYS A 177 5.08 11.68 13.88
CA LYS A 177 6.40 11.23 13.40
C LYS A 177 6.94 10.07 14.23
N LYS A 178 6.86 10.14 15.56
CA LYS A 178 7.27 9.06 16.45
C LYS A 178 6.45 7.78 16.23
N LEU A 179 5.14 7.89 16.03
CA LEU A 179 4.30 6.72 15.73
C LEU A 179 4.68 6.07 14.40
N ASN A 180 5.00 6.87 13.37
CA ASN A 180 5.43 6.35 12.08
C ASN A 180 6.76 5.57 12.16
N GLU A 181 7.67 5.97 13.05
CA GLU A 181 8.91 5.22 13.33
C GLU A 181 8.63 3.83 13.92
N LEU A 182 7.51 3.67 14.63
CA LEU A 182 7.11 2.38 15.23
C LEU A 182 6.55 1.38 14.21
N ALA A 183 6.09 1.83 13.04
CA ALA A 183 5.44 0.97 12.05
C ALA A 183 6.32 -0.19 11.55
N LEU A 184 7.65 -0.02 11.61
CA LEU A 184 8.62 -1.00 11.11
C LEU A 184 9.34 -1.79 12.21
N ILE A 185 8.95 -1.64 13.47
CA ILE A 185 9.61 -2.30 14.61
C ILE A 185 8.61 -2.97 15.54
N ASN A 186 9.08 -3.93 16.33
CA ASN A 186 8.25 -4.66 17.28
C ASN A 186 7.82 -3.75 18.46
N ILE A 187 6.53 -3.43 18.55
CA ILE A 187 5.99 -2.57 19.62
C ILE A 187 5.65 -3.33 20.90
N ARG A 188 5.77 -4.67 20.94
CA ARG A 188 5.29 -5.50 22.06
C ARG A 188 5.70 -4.99 23.43
N PRO A 189 6.97 -4.59 23.67
CA PRO A 189 7.34 -4.20 25.02
C PRO A 189 7.03 -2.70 25.36
N ILE A 190 6.46 -1.89 24.45
CA ILE A 190 5.86 -0.54 24.74
C ILE A 190 4.34 -0.56 24.75
N LEU A 191 3.70 -1.71 24.55
CA LEU A 191 2.24 -1.79 24.60
C LEU A 191 1.61 -1.17 25.86
N PRO A 192 2.20 -1.31 27.08
CA PRO A 192 1.66 -0.64 28.26
C PRO A 192 1.64 0.88 28.14
N GLN A 193 2.71 1.47 27.61
CA GLN A 193 2.85 2.90 27.36
C GLN A 193 1.87 3.38 26.29
N LEU A 194 1.85 2.70 25.14
CA LEU A 194 0.94 3.04 24.05
C LEU A 194 -0.52 2.92 24.47
N LYS A 195 -0.87 1.91 25.29
CA LYS A 195 -2.19 1.79 25.91
C LYS A 195 -2.50 2.99 26.79
N ARG A 196 -1.59 3.39 27.68
CA ARG A 196 -1.78 4.59 28.51
C ARG A 196 -1.99 5.86 27.67
N ILE A 197 -1.24 6.02 26.58
CA ILE A 197 -1.37 7.16 25.66
C ILE A 197 -2.74 7.12 24.98
N VAL A 198 -3.10 6.05 24.29
CA VAL A 198 -4.36 5.99 23.50
C VAL A 198 -5.61 6.15 24.37
N GLU A 199 -5.56 5.70 25.63
CA GLU A 199 -6.67 5.81 26.59
C GLU A 199 -6.77 7.19 27.25
N HIS A 200 -5.77 8.07 27.07
CA HIS A 200 -5.71 9.36 27.74
C HIS A 200 -6.55 10.43 27.03
N ASP A 201 -7.35 11.20 27.78
CA ASP A 201 -8.32 12.16 27.23
C ASP A 201 -7.66 13.34 26.49
N ARG A 202 -6.48 13.80 26.94
CA ARG A 202 -5.73 14.88 26.28
C ARG A 202 -5.07 14.51 24.94
N ILE A 203 -5.02 13.23 24.58
CA ILE A 203 -4.40 12.83 23.32
C ILE A 203 -5.33 13.14 22.16
N HIS A 204 -4.77 13.74 21.11
CA HIS A 204 -5.53 14.15 19.94
C HIS A 204 -6.25 12.94 19.30
N PRO A 205 -7.55 13.04 18.92
CA PRO A 205 -8.32 11.92 18.36
C PRO A 205 -7.64 11.21 17.19
N PHE A 206 -7.04 11.97 16.27
CA PHE A 206 -6.27 11.41 15.14
C PHE A 206 -5.07 10.57 15.61
N VAL A 207 -4.32 11.05 16.61
CA VAL A 207 -3.17 10.32 17.18
C VAL A 207 -3.63 9.03 17.85
N LYS A 208 -4.77 9.05 18.56
CA LYS A 208 -5.36 7.82 19.12
C LYS A 208 -5.64 6.78 18.03
N SER A 209 -6.16 7.21 16.87
CA SER A 209 -6.39 6.32 15.73
C SER A 209 -5.13 5.70 15.21
N LEU A 210 -4.07 6.49 15.04
CA LEU A 210 -2.80 6.00 14.51
C LEU A 210 -2.17 4.95 15.43
N ILE A 211 -2.25 5.15 16.76
CA ILE A 211 -1.83 4.12 17.72
C ILE A 211 -2.66 2.85 17.55
N LEU A 212 -3.97 2.98 17.37
CA LEU A 212 -4.85 1.83 17.20
C LEU A 212 -4.62 1.09 15.87
N ILE A 213 -4.32 1.81 14.78
CA ILE A 213 -3.94 1.25 13.48
C ILE A 213 -2.60 0.51 13.59
N LEU A 214 -1.60 1.15 14.20
CA LEU A 214 -0.30 0.53 14.47
C LEU A 214 -0.43 -0.79 15.28
N MET A 215 -1.30 -0.78 16.31
CA MET A 215 -1.61 -1.99 17.08
C MET A 215 -2.35 -3.05 16.27
N ASN A 216 -3.24 -2.66 15.36
CA ASN A 216 -3.96 -3.55 14.46
C ASN A 216 -3.00 -4.24 13.47
N GLU A 217 -2.15 -3.46 12.79
CA GLU A 217 -1.17 -3.96 11.82
C GLU A 217 -0.17 -4.94 12.45
N GLN A 218 0.18 -4.74 13.73
CA GLN A 218 1.04 -5.66 14.50
C GLN A 218 0.27 -6.75 15.27
N ALA A 219 -1.01 -6.96 14.94
CA ALA A 219 -1.87 -7.98 15.52
C ALA A 219 -1.80 -8.00 17.05
N VAL A 220 -2.07 -6.87 17.70
CA VAL A 220 -2.12 -6.74 19.16
C VAL A 220 -3.44 -7.25 19.69
N ASP A 221 -3.38 -8.36 20.43
CA ASP A 221 -4.51 -8.95 21.14
C ASP A 221 -4.59 -8.39 22.57
N MET A 222 -5.17 -7.19 22.69
CA MET A 222 -5.33 -6.48 23.96
C MET A 222 -6.58 -5.61 23.88
N GLU A 223 -7.35 -5.52 24.97
CA GLU A 223 -8.46 -4.57 25.04
C GLU A 223 -7.95 -3.15 25.27
N ILE A 224 -8.45 -2.20 24.48
CA ILE A 224 -8.09 -0.78 24.51
C ILE A 224 -9.37 0.05 24.65
N LYS A 225 -9.43 0.92 25.67
CA LYS A 225 -10.55 1.83 25.93
C LYS A 225 -10.31 3.16 25.23
N ILE A 226 -10.95 3.39 24.09
CA ILE A 226 -10.78 4.62 23.34
C ILE A 226 -11.98 5.56 23.55
N GLY A 227 -11.69 6.83 23.86
CA GLY A 227 -12.67 7.89 24.02
C GLY A 227 -12.52 8.99 22.97
N LYS A 228 -13.59 9.26 22.21
CA LYS A 228 -13.70 10.29 21.15
C LYS A 228 -15.16 10.71 20.96
N PHE A 229 -15.39 11.94 20.52
CA PHE A 229 -16.73 12.46 20.19
C PHE A 229 -17.76 12.20 21.31
N ASP A 230 -17.34 12.41 22.57
CA ASP A 230 -18.11 12.12 23.79
C ASP A 230 -18.60 10.66 23.93
N ARG A 231 -18.01 9.74 23.17
CA ARG A 231 -18.26 8.30 23.24
C ARG A 231 -17.02 7.57 23.70
N ILE A 232 -17.24 6.43 24.35
CA ILE A 232 -16.19 5.54 24.82
C ILE A 232 -16.55 4.13 24.37
N ILE A 233 -15.59 3.45 23.75
CA ILE A 233 -15.71 2.03 23.40
C ILE A 233 -14.48 1.27 23.83
N VAL A 234 -14.66 -0.03 24.06
CA VAL A 234 -13.56 -0.98 24.29
C VAL A 234 -13.42 -1.82 23.04
N VAL A 235 -12.23 -1.79 22.44
CA VAL A 235 -11.93 -2.50 21.20
C VAL A 235 -10.68 -3.35 21.37
N ASN A 236 -10.57 -4.40 20.57
CA ASN A 236 -9.36 -5.20 20.48
C ASN A 236 -8.76 -5.03 19.08
N PRO A 237 -7.55 -4.44 18.95
CA PRO A 237 -6.94 -4.14 17.66
C PRO A 237 -6.84 -5.37 16.75
N SER A 238 -6.51 -6.55 17.27
CA SER A 238 -6.42 -7.78 16.47
C SER A 238 -7.75 -8.33 15.94
N LYS A 239 -8.90 -7.82 16.41
CA LYS A 239 -10.24 -8.36 16.11
C LYS A 239 -11.11 -7.40 15.30
N ILE A 240 -10.61 -6.20 15.03
CA ILE A 240 -11.26 -5.18 14.22
C ILE A 240 -10.49 -5.03 12.90
N GLY A 241 -11.14 -4.60 11.82
CA GLY A 241 -10.46 -4.30 10.57
C GLY A 241 -9.79 -2.93 10.59
N LEU A 242 -8.99 -2.63 9.57
CA LEU A 242 -8.51 -1.27 9.32
C LEU A 242 -9.69 -0.31 9.03
N PRO A 243 -9.50 1.02 9.14
CA PRO A 243 -10.60 1.98 8.95
C PRO A 243 -11.40 1.79 7.66
N THR A 244 -10.72 1.46 6.55
CA THR A 244 -11.34 1.24 5.23
C THR A 244 -11.99 -0.14 5.07
N GLU A 245 -11.80 -1.02 6.05
CA GLU A 245 -12.37 -2.36 6.05
C GLU A 245 -13.68 -2.45 6.85
N LEU A 246 -14.00 -1.39 7.60
CA LEU A 246 -15.18 -1.35 8.46
C LEU A 246 -16.49 -1.28 7.65
N PRO A 247 -17.60 -1.78 8.22
CA PRO A 247 -18.85 -1.96 7.47
C PRO A 247 -19.44 -0.65 6.93
N GLN A 248 -19.50 0.40 7.75
CA GLN A 248 -20.07 1.69 7.34
C GLN A 248 -19.21 2.37 6.28
N TYR A 249 -17.88 2.31 6.42
CA TYR A 249 -16.95 2.78 5.38
C TYR A 249 -17.29 2.16 4.02
N LYS A 250 -17.36 0.83 3.96
CA LYS A 250 -17.67 0.11 2.70
C LYS A 250 -19.03 0.50 2.14
N MET A 251 -20.04 0.69 2.99
CA MET A 251 -21.36 1.15 2.54
C MET A 251 -21.29 2.56 1.94
N ILE A 252 -20.64 3.51 2.63
CA ILE A 252 -20.49 4.89 2.15
C ILE A 252 -19.71 4.91 0.83
N SER A 253 -18.56 4.22 0.76
CA SER A 253 -17.75 4.15 -0.47
C SER A 253 -18.53 3.59 -1.66
N ASN A 254 -19.34 2.54 -1.46
CA ASN A 254 -20.17 2.00 -2.53
C ASN A 254 -21.23 3.01 -3.01
N ILE A 255 -21.92 3.68 -2.08
CA ILE A 255 -22.95 4.69 -2.41
C ILE A 255 -22.33 5.84 -3.21
N VAL A 256 -21.16 6.34 -2.79
CA VAL A 256 -20.44 7.41 -3.48
C VAL A 256 -20.01 6.96 -4.88
N ASN A 257 -19.42 5.78 -4.99
CA ASN A 257 -18.95 5.25 -6.27
C ASN A 257 -20.11 5.11 -7.27
N ASP A 258 -21.25 4.59 -6.83
CA ASP A 258 -22.46 4.44 -7.66
C ASP A 258 -23.04 5.79 -8.10
N GLN A 259 -23.05 6.80 -7.23
CA GLN A 259 -23.63 8.12 -7.55
C GLN A 259 -22.73 8.99 -8.42
N LEU A 260 -21.41 8.91 -8.27
CA LEU A 260 -20.44 9.78 -8.93
C LEU A 260 -19.72 9.15 -10.13
N GLN A 261 -20.22 8.03 -10.67
CA GLN A 261 -19.61 7.37 -11.85
C GLN A 261 -19.38 8.31 -13.05
N GLN A 262 -20.19 9.35 -13.18
CA GLN A 262 -20.11 10.33 -14.28
C GLN A 262 -19.24 11.56 -13.95
N GLU A 263 -18.78 11.70 -12.70
CA GLU A 263 -18.01 12.85 -12.21
C GLU A 263 -16.69 12.39 -11.56
N PRO A 264 -15.75 11.80 -12.32
CA PRO A 264 -14.57 11.10 -11.79
C PRO A 264 -13.67 11.96 -10.89
N SER A 265 -13.50 13.25 -11.20
CA SER A 265 -12.70 14.16 -10.37
C SER A 265 -13.33 14.44 -9.01
N ILE A 266 -14.65 14.49 -8.93
CA ILE A 266 -15.37 14.68 -7.66
C ILE A 266 -15.36 13.36 -6.89
N LEU A 267 -15.52 12.23 -7.58
CA LEU A 267 -15.40 10.90 -6.99
C LEU A 267 -14.05 10.72 -6.27
N GLU A 268 -12.93 11.00 -6.96
CA GLU A 268 -11.58 10.90 -6.38
C GLU A 268 -11.43 11.74 -5.10
N MET A 269 -11.95 12.98 -5.12
CA MET A 269 -11.86 13.89 -3.99
C MET A 269 -12.74 13.44 -2.81
N VAL A 270 -13.95 12.95 -3.09
CA VAL A 270 -14.85 12.41 -2.07
C VAL A 270 -14.25 11.15 -1.44
N GLU A 271 -13.74 10.22 -2.24
CA GLU A 271 -13.07 9.00 -1.76
C GLU A 271 -11.85 9.32 -0.89
N TYR A 272 -11.05 10.32 -1.28
CA TYR A 272 -9.93 10.81 -0.49
C TYR A 272 -10.38 11.32 0.89
N LEU A 273 -11.40 12.19 0.93
CA LEU A 273 -11.91 12.75 2.19
C LEU A 273 -12.48 11.66 3.09
N ILE A 274 -13.26 10.72 2.54
CA ILE A 274 -13.83 9.61 3.31
C ILE A 274 -12.72 8.73 3.90
N ALA A 275 -11.69 8.40 3.10
CA ALA A 275 -10.53 7.65 3.59
C ALA A 275 -9.80 8.41 4.72
N LYS A 276 -9.51 9.70 4.52
CA LYS A 276 -8.87 10.56 5.52
C LYS A 276 -9.66 10.62 6.82
N HIS A 277 -10.97 10.89 6.73
CA HIS A 277 -11.86 11.05 7.87
C HIS A 277 -12.15 9.73 8.58
N SER A 278 -12.15 8.60 7.87
CA SER A 278 -12.26 7.27 8.48
C SER A 278 -11.12 6.99 9.47
N ILE A 279 -9.92 7.53 9.20
CA ILE A 279 -8.80 7.45 10.14
C ILE A 279 -9.13 8.25 11.39
N VAL A 280 -9.59 9.49 11.27
CA VAL A 280 -9.93 10.35 12.43
C VAL A 280 -10.97 9.67 13.33
N THR A 281 -12.00 9.10 12.72
CA THR A 281 -13.12 8.53 13.47
C THR A 281 -12.86 7.13 14.01
N TYR A 282 -11.87 6.42 13.51
CA TYR A 282 -11.55 5.05 13.91
C TYR A 282 -11.48 4.87 15.44
N PRO A 283 -12.19 3.93 16.07
CA PRO A 283 -13.06 2.88 15.48
C PRO A 283 -14.57 3.18 15.53
N PHE A 284 -14.99 4.44 15.64
CA PHE A 284 -16.39 4.85 15.77
C PHE A 284 -17.13 5.07 14.44
N GLU A 285 -16.45 4.90 13.30
CA GLU A 285 -16.97 5.18 11.95
C GLU A 285 -17.65 6.55 11.84
N TRP A 286 -18.89 6.67 11.39
CA TRP A 286 -19.65 7.94 11.36
C TRP A 286 -20.76 7.96 12.42
N LEU A 287 -20.45 7.42 13.61
CA LEU A 287 -21.34 7.43 14.77
C LEU A 287 -22.68 6.74 14.44
N ASP A 288 -23.81 7.40 14.69
CA ASP A 288 -25.15 6.87 14.41
C ASP A 288 -25.72 7.38 13.08
N PHE A 289 -24.94 8.15 12.30
CA PHE A 289 -25.41 8.70 11.03
C PHE A 289 -25.64 7.58 10.00
N GLN A 290 -26.67 7.73 9.18
CA GLN A 290 -26.95 6.72 8.15
C GLN A 290 -25.93 6.83 7.01
N PRO A 291 -25.42 5.71 6.47
CA PRO A 291 -24.45 5.72 5.38
C PRO A 291 -24.86 6.58 4.18
N GLN A 292 -26.16 6.57 3.85
CA GLN A 292 -26.73 7.36 2.76
C GLN A 292 -26.59 8.87 3.00
N ASP A 293 -26.90 9.33 4.22
CA ASP A 293 -26.84 10.75 4.56
C ASP A 293 -25.39 11.23 4.62
N VAL A 294 -24.49 10.39 5.15
CA VAL A 294 -23.05 10.67 5.19
C VAL A 294 -22.48 10.79 3.77
N ALA A 295 -22.77 9.81 2.90
CA ALA A 295 -22.34 9.83 1.50
C ALA A 295 -22.81 11.10 0.78
N GLN A 296 -24.10 11.44 0.92
CA GLN A 296 -24.67 12.64 0.30
C GLN A 296 -23.99 13.92 0.82
N CYS A 297 -23.75 14.01 2.13
CA CYS A 297 -23.06 15.17 2.70
C CYS A 297 -21.62 15.32 2.23
N TYR A 298 -20.87 14.24 2.04
CA TYR A 298 -19.53 14.33 1.44
C TYR A 298 -19.57 14.82 -0.01
N ILE A 299 -20.52 14.31 -0.79
CA ILE A 299 -20.73 14.73 -2.18
C ILE A 299 -21.05 16.22 -2.22
N ASP A 300 -22.00 16.67 -1.39
CA ASP A 300 -22.39 18.08 -1.31
C ASP A 300 -21.25 18.98 -0.79
N PHE A 301 -20.46 18.51 0.18
CA PHE A 301 -19.29 19.21 0.69
C PHE A 301 -18.27 19.49 -0.42
N VAL A 302 -17.93 18.47 -1.22
CA VAL A 302 -17.01 18.64 -2.35
C VAL A 302 -17.61 19.54 -3.44
N HIS A 303 -18.89 19.37 -3.79
CA HIS A 303 -19.56 20.26 -4.74
C HIS A 303 -19.57 21.72 -4.27
N GLN A 304 -19.71 21.97 -2.97
CA GLN A 304 -19.63 23.31 -2.40
C GLN A 304 -18.23 23.92 -2.51
N MET A 305 -17.17 23.11 -2.40
CA MET A 305 -15.79 23.57 -2.68
C MET A 305 -15.63 24.04 -4.14
N PHE A 306 -16.42 23.49 -5.06
CA PHE A 306 -16.51 23.94 -6.46
C PHE A 306 -17.59 25.01 -6.71
N GLY A 307 -18.15 25.62 -5.66
CA GLY A 307 -19.08 26.75 -5.75
C GLY A 307 -20.53 26.39 -6.07
N GLN A 308 -20.92 25.12 -5.96
CA GLN A 308 -22.32 24.69 -6.14
C GLN A 308 -23.06 24.70 -4.80
N GLN A 309 -24.22 25.38 -4.72
CA GLN A 309 -25.05 25.35 -3.50
C GLN A 309 -26.00 24.14 -3.53
N ARG A 310 -25.83 23.21 -2.60
CA ARG A 310 -26.75 22.11 -2.34
C ARG A 310 -27.16 22.08 -0.87
N GLY A 311 -28.35 21.58 -0.60
CA GLY A 311 -28.90 21.49 0.76
C GLY A 311 -28.27 20.32 1.52
N ALA A 312 -27.20 20.58 2.26
CA ALA A 312 -26.58 19.57 3.12
C ALA A 312 -27.32 19.42 4.46
N ASN A 313 -27.34 18.21 5.02
CA ASN A 313 -27.70 18.00 6.42
C ASN A 313 -26.68 18.75 7.30
N GLN A 314 -27.13 19.79 7.99
CA GLN A 314 -26.26 20.72 8.73
C GLN A 314 -25.46 20.03 9.84
N GLU A 315 -26.02 18.99 10.47
CA GLU A 315 -25.36 18.25 11.55
C GLU A 315 -24.17 17.43 11.02
N ILE A 316 -24.40 16.64 9.97
CA ILE A 316 -23.35 15.83 9.34
C ILE A 316 -22.31 16.74 8.68
N PHE A 317 -22.74 17.85 8.09
CA PHE A 317 -21.83 18.82 7.49
C PHE A 317 -20.89 19.44 8.52
N HIS A 318 -21.42 19.89 9.68
CA HIS A 318 -20.59 20.37 10.78
C HIS A 318 -19.63 19.29 11.27
N PHE A 319 -20.10 18.05 11.39
CA PHE A 319 -19.25 16.94 11.78
C PHE A 319 -18.12 16.70 10.76
N ILE A 320 -18.38 16.73 9.45
CA ILE A 320 -17.33 16.61 8.42
C ILE A 320 -16.30 17.74 8.52
N GLN A 321 -16.74 18.98 8.79
CA GLN A 321 -15.82 20.11 9.00
C GLN A 321 -14.95 19.93 10.25
N GLU A 322 -15.53 19.41 11.34
CA GLU A 322 -14.77 19.05 12.54
C GLU A 322 -13.73 17.97 12.24
N LEU A 323 -14.09 16.95 11.47
CA LEU A 323 -13.16 15.90 11.05
C LEU A 323 -12.02 16.43 10.19
N GLU A 324 -12.29 17.37 9.29
CA GLU A 324 -11.26 18.03 8.49
C GLU A 324 -10.26 18.76 9.40
N MET A 325 -10.74 19.57 10.34
CA MET A 325 -9.87 20.27 11.31
C MET A 325 -9.02 19.30 12.14
N LEU A 326 -9.63 18.21 12.65
CA LEU A 326 -8.91 17.19 13.43
C LEU A 326 -7.86 16.45 12.58
N SER A 327 -8.07 16.34 11.27
CA SER A 327 -7.14 15.64 10.39
C SER A 327 -5.91 16.48 10.01
N GLU A 328 -5.97 17.81 10.16
CA GLU A 328 -4.88 18.73 9.84
C GLU A 328 -3.82 18.85 10.94
N LEU A 329 -4.10 18.34 12.16
CA LEU A 329 -3.17 18.37 13.31
C LEU A 329 -2.64 19.77 13.66
N GLN A 330 -3.47 20.80 13.44
CA GLN A 330 -3.17 22.21 13.72
C GLN A 330 -3.49 22.61 15.17
#